data_AF-A0A480AGD2-F1
#
_entry.id   AF-A0A480AGD2-F1
#
_cell.length_a   1.000
_cell.length_b   1.000
_cell.length_c   1.000
_cell.angle_alpha   90.00
_cell.angle_beta   90.00
_cell.angle_gamma   90.00
#
_symmetry.space_group_name_H-M   'P 1'
#
loop_
_entity.id
_entity.type
_entity.pdbx_description
1 polymer ?
#
loop_
_entity_poly.entity_id
_entity_poly.type
_entity_poly.pdbx_seq_one_letter_code
_entity_poly.pdbx_strand_id
1 'polypeptide(L)' 'MIITLIVAWIVFMILWKLIKTTIKTALLCASIVMLLYFGFHITPQDIWHQISQFVQTFSQTPAKK' A
#
# COMPACT_ATOMS: atom_id res chain seq x y z
N MET A 1 -14.08 32.51 8.65
CA MET A 1 -14.37 31.43 9.62
C MET A 1 -15.31 30.35 9.07
N ILE A 2 -16.36 30.69 8.28
CA ILE A 2 -17.23 29.68 7.63
C ILE A 2 -16.54 28.93 6.47
N ILE A 3 -15.72 29.64 5.67
CA ILE A 3 -15.06 29.10 4.47
C ILE A 3 -14.07 27.99 4.84
N THR A 4 -13.35 28.16 5.95
CA THR A 4 -12.42 27.15 6.48
C THR A 4 -13.12 25.87 6.93
N LEU A 5 -14.34 25.98 7.50
CA LEU A 5 -15.15 24.80 7.83
C LEU A 5 -15.60 24.03 6.58
N ILE A 6 -15.97 24.73 5.51
CA ILE A 6 -16.39 24.12 4.24
C ILE A 6 -15.23 23.36 3.59
N VAL A 7 -14.03 23.97 3.57
CA VAL A 7 -12.84 23.32 3.01
C VAL A 7 -12.46 22.08 3.83
N ALA A 8 -12.45 22.18 5.16
CA ALA A 8 -12.18 21.02 6.02
C ALA A 8 -13.20 19.89 5.82
N TRP A 9 -14.48 20.23 5.64
CA TRP A 9 -15.54 19.26 5.37
C TRP A 9 -15.35 18.52 4.03
N ILE A 10 -14.92 19.22 2.98
CA ILE A 10 -14.61 18.63 1.67
C ILE A 10 -13.43 17.66 1.79
N VAL A 11 -12.36 18.06 2.47
CA VAL A 11 -11.20 17.19 2.70
C VAL A 11 -11.60 15.97 3.51
N PHE A 12 -12.41 16.12 4.55
CA PHE A 12 -12.93 15.00 5.36
C PHE A 12 -13.77 14.03 4.52
N MET A 13 -14.65 14.53 3.66
CA MET A 13 -15.42 13.72 2.71
C MET A 13 -14.53 12.91 1.77
N ILE A 14 -13.46 13.52 1.24
CA ILE A 14 -12.49 12.85 0.37
C ILE A 14 -11.74 11.77 1.17
N LEU A 15 -11.29 12.10 2.38
CA LEU A 15 -10.62 11.15 3.28
C LEU A 15 -11.52 9.96 3.61
N TRP A 16 -12.80 10.19 3.87
CA TRP A 16 -13.77 9.14 4.17
C TRP A 16 -14.02 8.22 2.98
N LYS A 17 -14.05 8.76 1.76
CA LYS A 17 -14.11 7.95 0.54
C LYS A 17 -12.82 7.13 0.36
N LEU A 18 -11.67 7.75 0.59
CA LEU A 18 -10.37 7.08 0.53
C LEU A 18 -10.29 5.94 1.54
N ILE A 19 -10.71 6.16 2.79
CA ILE A 19 -10.69 5.14 3.85
C ILE A 19 -11.47 3.90 3.42
N LYS A 20 -12.67 4.05 2.85
CA LYS A 20 -13.50 2.91 2.42
C LYS A 20 -12.84 2.12 1.30
N THR A 21 -12.19 2.81 0.36
CA THR A 21 -11.44 2.19 -0.73
C THR A 21 -10.21 1.47 -0.19
N THR A 22 -9.43 2.14 0.67
CA THR A 22 -8.23 1.58 1.29
C THR A 22 -8.56 0.37 2.14
N ILE A 23 -9.66 0.35 2.90
CA ILE A 23 -10.08 -0.81 3.70
C ILE A 23 -10.35 -2.02 2.81
N LYS A 24 -11.07 -1.85 1.68
CA LYS A 24 -11.34 -2.95 0.75
C LYS A 24 -10.05 -3.49 0.13
N THR A 25 -9.16 -2.59 -0.32
CA THR A 25 -7.86 -2.97 -0.87
C THR A 25 -6.99 -3.65 0.18
N ALA A 26 -6.94 -3.12 1.40
CA ALA A 26 -6.18 -3.67 2.51
C ALA A 26 -6.73 -5.04 2.94
N LEU A 27 -8.06 -5.24 2.91
CA LEU A 27 -8.67 -6.54 3.19
C LEU A 27 -8.28 -7.58 2.13
N LEU A 28 -8.29 -7.21 0.85
CA LEU A 28 -7.83 -8.06 -0.24
C LEU A 28 -6.35 -8.40 -0.10
N CYS A 29 -5.50 -7.40 0.12
CA CYS A 29 -4.07 -7.59 0.37
C CYS A 29 -3.84 -8.47 1.60
N ALA A 30 -4.53 -8.21 2.72
CA ALA A 30 -4.44 -9.00 3.93
C ALA A 30 -4.87 -10.44 3.67
N SER A 31 -5.94 -10.68 2.90
CA SER A 31 -6.38 -12.03 2.55
C SER A 31 -5.33 -12.77 1.74
N ILE A 32 -4.69 -12.12 0.75
CA ILE A 32 -3.62 -12.71 -0.06
C ILE A 32 -2.38 -12.98 0.79
N VAL A 33 -1.95 -12.00 1.60
CA VAL A 33 -0.79 -12.12 2.50
C VAL A 33 -1.02 -13.20 3.54
N MET A 34 -2.24 -13.32 4.09
CA MET A 34 -2.58 -14.31 5.10
C MET A 34 -2.64 -15.72 4.50
N LEU A 35 -3.16 -15.86 3.28
CA LEU A 35 -3.10 -17.10 2.51
C LEU A 35 -1.65 -17.51 2.23
N LEU A 36 -0.81 -16.56 1.83
CA LEU A 36 0.60 -16.78 1.54
C LEU A 36 1.39 -17.12 2.82
N TYR A 37 1.11 -16.43 3.92
CA TYR A 37 1.68 -16.71 5.23
C TYR A 37 1.33 -18.11 5.70
N PHE A 38 0.07 -18.54 5.55
CA PHE A 38 -0.34 -19.90 5.91
C PHE A 38 0.23 -20.97 4.97
N GLY A 39 0.34 -20.70 3.67
CA GLY A 39 0.79 -21.68 2.67
C GLY A 39 2.31 -21.83 2.59
N PHE A 40 3.05 -20.73 2.75
CA PHE A 40 4.50 -20.69 2.55
C PHE A 40 5.29 -20.34 3.82
N HIS A 41 4.62 -20.02 4.94
CA HIS A 41 5.25 -19.57 6.19
C HIS A 41 6.07 -18.28 6.04
N ILE A 42 5.87 -17.51 4.98
CA ILE A 42 6.66 -16.32 4.67
C ILE A 42 6.04 -15.10 5.36
N THR A 43 6.82 -14.43 6.21
CA THR A 43 6.42 -13.20 6.90
C THR A 43 6.24 -12.04 5.90
N PRO A 44 5.26 -11.13 6.09
CA PRO A 44 5.10 -9.94 5.25
C PRO A 44 6.37 -9.05 5.22
N GLN A 45 7.20 -9.11 6.25
CA GLN A 45 8.52 -8.47 6.29
C GLN A 45 9.47 -9.03 5.22
N ASP A 46 9.50 -10.35 5.02
CA ASP A 46 10.33 -10.99 3.99
C ASP A 46 9.86 -10.59 2.59
N ILE A 47 8.55 -10.52 2.36
CA ILE A 47 7.98 -10.09 1.08
C ILE A 47 8.46 -8.67 0.75
N TRP A 48 8.41 -7.76 1.73
CA TRP A 48 8.86 -6.39 1.54
C TRP A 48 10.37 -6.30 1.28
N HIS A 49 11.17 -7.06 2.02
CA HIS A 49 12.61 -7.16 1.79
C HIS A 49 12.92 -7.67 0.38
N GLN A 50 12.26 -8.73 -0.06
CA GLN A 50 12.46 -9.34 -1.36
C GLN A 50 12.06 -8.38 -2.50
N ILE A 51 10.94 -7.66 -2.35
CA ILE A 51 10.53 -6.60 -3.29
C ILE A 51 11.56 -5.48 -3.31
N SER A 52 12.07 -5.03 -2.16
CA SER A 52 13.05 -3.94 -2.09
C SER A 52 14.36 -4.31 -2.79
N GLN A 53 14.82 -5.56 -2.61
CA GLN A 53 16.00 -6.09 -3.29
C GLN A 53 15.77 -6.23 -4.79
N PHE A 54 14.56 -6.64 -5.21
CA PHE A 54 14.19 -6.70 -6.61
C PHE A 54 14.22 -5.29 -7.22
N VAL A 55 13.55 -4.31 -6.63
CA VAL A 55 13.53 -2.91 -7.11
C VAL A 55 14.94 -2.32 -7.17
N GLN A 56 15.80 -2.60 -6.18
CA GLN A 56 17.20 -2.20 -6.21
C GLN A 56 17.96 -2.88 -7.36
N THR A 57 17.79 -4.18 -7.57
CA THR A 57 18.42 -4.92 -8.68
C THR A 57 17.98 -4.38 -10.04
N PHE A 58 16.70 -4.04 -10.21
CA PHE A 58 16.19 -3.41 -11.43
C PHE A 58 16.75 -2.00 -11.62
N SER A 59 16.82 -1.20 -10.55
CA SER A 59 17.40 0.15 -10.56
C SER A 59 18.92 0.13 -10.81
N GLN A 60 19.59 -0.96 -10.45
CA GLN A 60 21.01 -1.18 -10.68
C GLN A 60 21.32 -1.85 -12.02
N THR A 61 20.34 -2.02 -12.92
CA THR A 61 20.66 -2.31 -14.33
C THR A 61 21.39 -1.09 -14.89
N PRO A 62 22.72 -1.11 -15.03
CA PRO A 62 23.41 -0.01 -15.67
C PRO A 62 23.00 -0.10 -17.13
N ALA A 63 22.46 0.98 -17.68
CA ALA A 63 22.42 1.16 -19.13
C ALA A 63 23.88 1.10 -19.61
N LYS A 64 24.34 -0.11 -19.95
CA LYS A 64 25.63 -0.37 -20.56
C LYS A 64 25.57 0.22 -21.97
N LYS A 65 25.97 1.49 -22.11
CA LYS A 65 26.43 2.04 -23.38
C LYS A 65 27.92 1.79 -23.51
#